data_AF-A0A382Z3S0-F1
#
_entry.id   AF-A0A382Z3S0-F1
#
_cell.length_a   1.000
_cell.length_b   1.000
_cell.length_c   1.000
_cell.angle_alpha   90.00
_cell.angle_beta   90.00
_cell.angle_gamma   90.00
#
_symmetry.space_group_name_H-M   'P 1'
#
loop_
_entity.id
_entity.type
_entity.pdbx_description
1 polymer ?
#
loop_
_entity_poly.entity_id
_entity_poly.type
_entity_poly.pdbx_seq_one_letter_code
_entity_poly.pdbx_strand_id
1 'polypeptide(L)' 'SMEGISQTLSQMAKRARYDSGMENAGAVLLRRYPRLEEGFELFFPELVRFASGERRLAT' A
#
# COMPACT_ATOMS: atom_id res chain seq x y z
N SER A 1 -5.50 -0.82 -7.05
CA SER A 1 -6.30 -1.29 -5.90
C SER A 1 -5.56 -2.39 -5.16
N MET A 2 -5.90 -2.66 -3.91
CA MET A 2 -5.29 -3.75 -3.12
C MET A 2 -5.46 -5.12 -3.81
N GLU A 3 -6.63 -5.36 -4.40
CA GLU A 3 -6.91 -6.56 -5.19
C GLU A 3 -5.97 -6.69 -6.41
N GLY A 4 -5.72 -5.59 -7.12
CA GLY A 4 -4.78 -5.57 -8.25
C GLY A 4 -3.34 -5.90 -7.84
N ILE A 5 -2.90 -5.41 -6.67
CA ILE A 5 -1.59 -5.76 -6.09
C ILE A 5 -1.56 -7.26 -5.78
N SER A 6 -2.57 -7.78 -5.09
CA SER A 6 -2.66 -9.19 -4.72
C SER A 6 -2.65 -10.11 -5.94
N GLN A 7 -3.44 -9.78 -6.96
CA GLN A 7 -3.52 -10.56 -8.19
C GLN A 7 -2.19 -10.56 -8.94
N THR A 8 -1.58 -9.39 -9.12
CA THR A 8 -0.31 -9.24 -9.86
C THR A 8 0.80 -10.02 -9.17
N LEU A 9 0.96 -9.81 -7.86
CA LEU A 9 2.03 -10.46 -7.08
C LEU A 9 1.82 -11.98 -6.97
N SER A 10 0.57 -12.45 -6.94
CA SER A 10 0.28 -13.89 -7.03
C SER A 10 0.70 -14.50 -8.38
N GLN A 11 0.57 -13.77 -9.50
CA GLN A 11 1.06 -14.28 -10.79
C GLN A 11 2.59 -14.22 -10.89
N MET A 12 3.23 -13.25 -10.24
CA MET A 12 4.69 -13.17 -10.15
C MET A 12 5.26 -14.31 -9.30
N ALA A 13 4.61 -14.64 -8.17
CA ALA A 13 4.99 -15.77 -7.31
C ALA A 13 5.11 -17.08 -8.09
N LYS A 14 4.14 -17.37 -8.98
CA LYS A 14 4.13 -18.57 -9.84
C LYS A 14 5.32 -18.67 -10.79
N ARG A 15 5.98 -17.55 -11.11
CA ARG A 15 7.13 -17.49 -12.03
C ARG A 15 8.46 -17.43 -11.29
N ALA A 16 8.44 -17.21 -9.97
CA ALA A 16 9.64 -17.19 -9.16
C ALA A 16 10.24 -18.60 -9.09
N ARG A 17 11.58 -18.70 -9.19
CA ARG A 17 12.31 -19.96 -9.05
C ARG A 17 12.53 -20.39 -7.59
N TYR A 18 11.97 -19.62 -6.66
CA TYR A 18 12.12 -19.76 -5.23
C TYR A 18 10.82 -19.33 -4.55
N ASP A 19 10.67 -19.67 -3.27
CA ASP A 19 9.54 -19.22 -2.46
C ASP A 19 9.66 -17.71 -2.19
N SER A 20 8.91 -16.92 -2.95
CA SER A 20 8.97 -15.46 -2.90
C SER A 20 8.01 -14.86 -1.86
N GLY A 21 7.02 -15.62 -1.39
CA GLY A 21 5.93 -15.14 -0.54
C GLY A 21 5.05 -14.05 -1.15
N MET A 22 5.20 -13.74 -2.45
CA MET A 22 4.49 -12.64 -3.12
C MET A 22 2.97 -12.88 -3.18
N GLU A 23 2.51 -14.12 -3.17
CA GLU A 23 1.10 -14.49 -3.07
C GLU A 23 0.44 -14.02 -1.77
N ASN A 24 1.22 -13.78 -0.71
CA ASN A 24 0.73 -13.30 0.58
C ASN A 24 0.63 -11.76 0.65
N ALA A 25 1.09 -11.05 -0.38
CA ALA A 25 1.25 -9.60 -0.34
C ALA A 25 -0.06 -8.86 -0.08
N GLY A 26 -1.19 -9.32 -0.61
CA GLY A 26 -2.50 -8.73 -0.35
C GLY A 26 -2.87 -8.79 1.14
N ALA A 27 -2.73 -9.96 1.76
CA ALA A 27 -3.04 -10.16 3.18
C ALA A 27 -2.07 -9.38 4.09
N VAL A 28 -0.78 -9.37 3.75
CA VAL A 28 0.24 -8.60 4.48
C VAL A 28 -0.06 -7.11 4.40
N LEU A 29 -0.38 -6.60 3.21
CA LEU A 29 -0.70 -5.20 3.00
C LEU A 29 -1.96 -4.82 3.78
N LEU A 30 -3.05 -5.59 3.67
CA LEU A 30 -4.28 -5.35 4.42
C LEU A 30 -4.03 -5.24 5.93
N ARG A 31 -3.23 -6.16 6.49
CA ARG A 31 -2.92 -6.19 7.93
C ARG A 31 -2.02 -5.03 8.37
N ARG A 32 -1.07 -4.61 7.54
CA ARG A 32 -0.04 -3.63 7.93
C ARG A 32 -0.34 -2.21 7.52
N TYR A 33 -1.15 -2.01 6.48
CA TYR A 33 -1.40 -0.70 5.88
C TYR A 33 -1.90 0.34 6.90
N PRO A 34 -2.86 0.05 7.80
CA PRO A 34 -3.32 1.04 8.76
C PRO A 34 -2.20 1.59 9.67
N ARG A 35 -1.25 0.73 10.08
CA ARG A 35 -0.11 1.17 10.91
C ARG A 35 0.94 1.94 10.11
N LEU A 36 1.12 1.60 8.83
CA LEU A 36 2.01 2.34 7.94
C LEU A 36 1.44 3.73 7.65
N GLU A 37 0.13 3.82 7.45
CA GLU A 37 -0.60 5.07 7.28
C GLU A 37 -0.48 5.94 8.52
N GLU A 38 -0.82 5.41 9.71
CA GLU A 38 -0.66 6.12 10.98
C GLU A 38 0.78 6.63 11.18
N GLY A 39 1.78 5.78 10.96
CA GLY A 39 3.18 6.16 11.09
C GLY A 39 3.59 7.26 10.10
N PHE A 40 3.10 7.19 8.85
CA PHE A 40 3.35 8.21 7.84
C PHE A 40 2.72 9.55 8.23
N GLU A 41 1.48 9.55 8.71
CA GLU A 41 0.75 10.75 9.11
C GLU A 41 1.41 11.44 10.31
N LEU A 42 1.84 10.66 11.30
CA LEU A 42 2.56 11.17 12.47
C LEU A 42 3.92 11.77 12.10
N PHE A 43 4.64 11.16 11.14
CA PHE A 43 5.98 11.62 10.76
C PHE A 43 5.96 12.79 9.77
N PHE A 44 4.97 12.86 8.87
CA PHE A 44 4.87 13.89 7.83
C PHE A 44 3.57 14.71 7.90
N PRO A 45 3.22 15.32 9.04
CA PRO A 45 1.95 16.01 9.21
C PRO A 45 1.77 17.20 8.25
N GLU A 46 2.87 17.89 7.89
CA GLU A 46 2.85 19.00 6.93
C GLU A 46 2.45 18.56 5.52
N LEU A 47 3.00 17.43 5.07
CA LEU A 47 2.72 16.88 3.75
C LEU A 47 1.26 16.41 3.65
N VAL A 48 0.74 15.80 4.72
CA VAL A 48 -0.66 15.39 4.81
C VAL A 48 -1.58 16.60 4.73
N ARG A 49 -1.28 17.69 5.47
CA ARG A 49 -2.04 18.94 5.40
C ARG A 49 -2.00 19.56 4.01
N PHE A 50 -0.82 19.62 3.39
CA PHE A 50 -0.63 20.14 2.04
C PHE A 50 -1.47 19.35 1.02
N ALA A 51 -1.32 18.03 0.99
CA ALA A 51 -2.05 17.16 0.06
C ALA A 51 -3.58 17.22 0.26
N SER A 52 -4.03 17.37 1.51
CA SER A 52 -5.45 17.56 1.84
C SER A 52 -5.98 18.92 1.40
N GLY A 53 -5.13 19.95 1.37
CA GLY A 53 -5.42 21.26 0.80
C GLY A 53 -5.61 21.19 -0.71
N GLU A 54 -4.64 20.59 -1.41
CA GLU A 54 -4.70 20.37 -2.87
C GLU A 54 -5.96 19.61 -3.29
N ARG A 55 -6.33 18.56 -2.54
CA ARG A 55 -7.53 17.75 -2.84
C ARG A 55 -8.83 18.57 -2.75
N ARG A 56 -8.90 19.56 -1.86
CA ARG A 56 -10.06 20.47 -1.74
C ARG A 56 -10.13 21.52 -2.86
N LEU A 57 -8.99 21.91 -3.43
CA LEU A 57 -8.93 22.86 -4.53
C LEU A 57 -9.24 22.21 -5.88
N ALA A 58 -9.08 20.88 -5.97
CA ALA A 58 -9.34 20.10 -7.18
C ALA A 58 -10.79 19.58 -7.31
N THR A 59 -11.64 19.77 -6.30
CA THR A 59 -13.08 19.44 -6.30
C THR A 59 -13.92 20.70 -6.37
#